data_AF-A0A970YDY2-F1
#
_entry.id   AF-A0A970YDY2-F1
#
_cell.length_a   1.000
_cell.length_b   1.000
_cell.length_c   1.000
_cell.angle_alpha   90.00
_cell.angle_beta   90.00
_cell.angle_gamma   90.00
#
_symmetry.space_group_name_H-M   'P 1'
#
loop_
_entity.id
_entity.type
_entity.pdbx_description
1 polymer ?
#
loop_
_entity_poly.entity_id
_entity_poly.type
_entity_poly.pdbx_seq_one_letter_code
_entity_poly.pdbx_strand_id
1 'polypeptide(L)' 'HVTEGPAYGVALMAAVGAGLYDTVAEACAATIKPMDVQQPDPAHKAIYDQYYQVYTSLYPALKERFHQVAGLVRQYQ' A
#
# COMPACT_ATOMS: atom_id res chain seq x y z
N HIS A 1 -2.60 -11.62 -13.16
CA HIS A 1 -2.35 -10.19 -12.90
C HIS A 1 -3.60 -9.41 -13.29
N VAL A 2 -4.26 -8.74 -12.34
CA VAL A 2 -5.33 -7.79 -12.68
C VAL A 2 -4.65 -6.46 -12.97
N THR A 3 -4.44 -6.17 -14.25
CA THR A 3 -3.71 -4.99 -14.73
C THR A 3 -4.53 -3.70 -14.59
N GLU A 4 -5.83 -3.80 -14.29
CA GLU A 4 -6.79 -2.68 -14.32
C GLU A 4 -7.67 -2.60 -13.06
N GLY A 5 -7.05 -2.69 -11.88
CA GLY A 5 -7.79 -2.65 -10.59
C GLY A 5 -8.80 -1.50 -10.47
N PRO A 6 -8.44 -0.25 -10.78
CA PRO A 6 -9.37 0.88 -10.69
C PRO A 6 -10.56 0.80 -11.67
N ALA A 7 -10.31 0.48 -12.93
CA ALA A 7 -11.37 0.41 -13.95
C ALA A 7 -12.33 -0.75 -13.67
N TYR A 8 -11.80 -1.90 -13.26
CA TYR A 8 -12.60 -3.04 -12.84
C TYR A 8 -13.46 -2.74 -11.62
N GLY A 9 -12.93 -1.99 -10.64
CA GLY A 9 -13.70 -1.51 -9.50
C GLY A 9 -14.88 -0.63 -9.91
N VAL A 10 -14.69 0.29 -10.87
CA VAL A 10 -15.77 1.11 -11.41
C VAL A 10 -16.83 0.27 -12.12
N ALA A 11 -16.42 -0.73 -12.90
CA ALA A 11 -17.36 -1.63 -13.56
C ALA A 11 -18.22 -2.42 -12.56
N LEU A 12 -17.64 -2.90 -11.45
CA LEU A 12 -18.38 -3.57 -10.38
C LEU A 12 -19.37 -2.62 -9.69
N MET A 13 -18.95 -1.38 -9.43
CA MET A 13 -19.86 -0.36 -8.85
C MET A 13 -21.02 -0.03 -9.80
N ALA A 14 -20.76 0.06 -11.11
CA ALA A 14 -21.81 0.27 -12.11
C ALA A 14 -22.77 -0.93 -12.18
N ALA A 15 -22.27 -2.16 -12.06
CA ALA A 15 -23.10 -3.37 -12.02
C ALA A 15 -24.04 -3.38 -10.80
N VAL A 16 -23.56 -2.95 -9.63
CA VAL A 16 -24.40 -2.78 -8.43
C VAL A 16 -25.43 -1.67 -8.65
N GLY A 17 -25.02 -0.51 -9.18
CA GLY A 17 -25.94 0.59 -9.50
C GLY A 17 -27.00 0.25 -10.54
N ALA A 18 -26.70 -0.71 -11.43
CA ALA A 18 -27.61 -1.26 -12.42
C ALA A 18 -28.49 -2.40 -11.88
N GLY A 19 -28.32 -2.80 -10.61
CA GLY A 19 -29.11 -3.84 -9.96
C GLY A 19 -28.73 -5.28 -10.33
N LEU A 20 -27.54 -5.50 -10.89
CA LEU A 20 -27.04 -6.86 -11.20
C LEU A 20 -26.53 -7.58 -9.94
N TYR A 21 -26.16 -6.83 -8.91
CA TYR A 21 -25.75 -7.32 -7.59
C TYR A 21 -26.34 -6.39 -6.52
N ASP A 22 -26.70 -6.94 -5.36
CA ASP A 22 -27.30 -6.17 -4.26
C ASP A 22 -26.24 -5.33 -3.53
N THR A 23 -24.99 -5.79 -3.51
CA THR A 23 -23.87 -5.08 -2.87
C THR A 23 -22.56 -5.19 -3.63
N VAL A 24 -21.65 -4.23 -3.40
CA VAL A 24 -20.29 -4.28 -3.94
C VAL A 24 -19.52 -5.50 -3.42
N ALA A 25 -19.74 -5.89 -2.15
CA ALA A 25 -19.10 -7.05 -1.57
C ALA A 25 -19.51 -8.36 -2.29
N GLU A 26 -20.79 -8.49 -2.62
CA GLU A 26 -21.31 -9.60 -3.43
C GLU A 26 -20.69 -9.61 -4.83
N ALA A 27 -20.69 -8.47 -5.53
CA ALA A 27 -20.08 -8.34 -6.85
C ALA A 27 -18.59 -8.70 -6.85
N CYS A 28 -17.85 -8.29 -5.80
CA CYS A 28 -16.46 -8.69 -5.59
C CYS A 28 -16.33 -10.20 -5.36
N ALA A 29 -17.15 -10.80 -4.49
CA ALA A 29 -17.08 -12.23 -4.21
C ALA A 29 -17.43 -13.10 -5.42
N ALA A 30 -18.37 -12.67 -6.26
CA ALA A 30 -18.77 -13.38 -7.46
C ALA A 30 -17.71 -13.34 -8.57
N THR A 31 -16.88 -12.29 -8.61
CA THR A 31 -16.06 -11.99 -9.80
C THR A 31 -14.55 -11.93 -9.53
N ILE A 32 -14.11 -11.69 -8.30
CA ILE A 32 -12.69 -11.61 -7.92
C ILE A 32 -12.26 -12.95 -7.35
N LYS A 33 -11.17 -13.51 -7.90
CA LYS A 33 -10.56 -14.75 -7.39
C LYS A 33 -9.07 -14.54 -7.14
N PRO A 34 -8.53 -15.02 -5.99
CA PRO A 34 -7.09 -15.02 -5.78
C PRO A 34 -6.40 -15.84 -6.88
N MET A 35 -5.38 -15.26 -7.51
CA MET A 35 -4.61 -15.95 -8.56
C MET A 35 -3.40 -16.69 -7.97
N ASP A 36 -2.70 -16.06 -7.04
CA ASP A 36 -1.57 -16.63 -6.33
C ASP A 36 -1.57 -16.08 -4.89
N VAL A 37 -1.16 -16.90 -3.94
CA VAL A 37 -1.07 -16.55 -2.52
C VAL A 37 0.36 -16.78 -2.08
N GLN A 38 1.11 -15.69 -1.95
CA GLN A 38 2.46 -15.75 -1.41
C GLN A 38 2.42 -15.74 0.10
N GLN A 39 2.91 -16.83 0.71
CA GLN A 39 3.01 -16.93 2.16
C GLN A 39 4.33 -16.32 2.64
N PRO A 40 4.32 -15.60 3.77
CA PRO A 40 5.56 -15.10 4.36
C PRO A 40 6.44 -16.28 4.82
N ASP A 41 7.71 -16.22 4.46
CA ASP A 41 8.73 -17.13 4.99
C ASP A 41 9.13 -16.67 6.40
N PRO A 42 8.91 -17.47 7.46
CA PRO A 42 9.25 -17.09 8.83
C PRO A 42 10.73 -16.75 9.03
N ALA A 43 11.64 -17.39 8.29
CA ALA A 43 13.07 -17.12 8.37
C ALA A 43 13.40 -15.72 7.82
N HIS A 44 12.81 -15.36 6.68
CA HIS A 44 12.95 -14.02 6.13
C HIS A 44 12.25 -12.97 6.99
N LYS A 45 11.09 -13.28 7.58
CA LYS A 45 10.37 -12.35 8.47
C LYS A 45 11.27 -11.87 9.61
N ALA A 46 11.96 -12.78 10.30
CA ALA A 46 12.85 -12.42 11.41
C ALA A 46 14.03 -11.52 10.98
N ILE A 47 14.51 -11.68 9.75
CA ILE A 47 15.56 -10.84 9.16
C ILE A 47 14.98 -9.45 8.83
N TYR A 48 13.84 -9.39 8.16
CA TYR A 48 13.18 -8.13 7.81
C TYR A 48 12.71 -7.34 9.03
N ASP A 49 12.28 -8.00 10.11
CA ASP A 49 11.92 -7.32 11.36
C ASP A 49 13.12 -6.54 11.94
N GLN A 50 14.33 -7.11 11.89
CA GLN A 50 15.55 -6.42 12.33
C GLN A 50 15.87 -5.21 11.45
N TYR A 51 15.78 -5.37 10.12
CA TYR A 51 15.97 -4.25 9.20
C TYR A 51 14.90 -3.17 9.36
N TYR A 52 13.67 -3.55 9.63
CA TYR A 52 12.56 -2.61 9.83
C TYR A 52 12.77 -1.74 11.06
N GLN A 53 13.29 -2.30 12.15
CA GLN A 53 13.67 -1.52 13.34
C GLN A 53 14.75 -0.47 13.00
N VAL A 54 15.79 -0.87 12.26
CA VAL A 54 16.83 0.08 11.82
C VAL A 54 16.22 1.15 10.93
N TYR A 55 15.50 0.76 9.88
CA TYR A 55 14.89 1.69 8.92
C TYR A 55 13.98 2.72 9.59
N THR A 56 13.10 2.27 10.49
CA THR A 56 12.18 3.16 11.21
C THR A 56 12.89 4.09 12.19
N SER A 57 14.02 3.66 12.78
CA SER A 57 14.84 4.52 13.66
C SER A 57 15.54 5.67 12.92
N LEU A 58 15.77 5.54 11.60
CA LEU A 58 16.46 6.56 10.81
C LEU A 58 15.66 7.87 10.75
N TYR A 59 14.33 7.79 10.63
CA TYR A 59 13.50 8.99 10.53
C TYR A 59 13.64 9.92 11.75
N PRO A 60 13.37 9.49 13.00
CA PRO A 60 13.54 10.37 14.15
C PRO A 60 15.00 10.83 14.33
N ALA A 61 15.99 10.02 13.95
CA ALA A 61 17.40 10.41 14.04
C ALA A 61 17.81 11.50 13.04
N LEU A 62 17.15 11.56 11.88
CA LEU A 62 17.52 12.44 10.77
C LEU A 62 16.58 13.63 10.58
N LYS A 63 15.32 13.57 11.04
CA LYS A 63 14.30 14.60 10.84
C LYS A 63 14.79 16.00 11.17
N GLU A 64 15.32 16.20 12.37
CA GLU A 64 15.79 17.51 12.82
C GLU A 64 17.02 17.99 12.05
N ARG A 65 17.91 17.07 11.66
CA ARG A 65 19.09 17.39 10.85
C ARG A 65 18.68 17.87 9.45
N PHE A 66 17.69 17.25 8.83
CA PHE A 66 17.15 17.73 7.56
C PHE A 66 16.47 19.09 7.70
N HIS A 67 15.76 19.36 8.80
CA HIS A 67 15.23 20.71 9.08
C HIS A 67 16.34 21.75 9.21
N GLN A 68 17.45 21.43 9.88
CA GLN A 68 18.61 22.31 10.01
C GLN A 68 19.25 22.60 8.65
N VAL A 69 19.51 21.57 7.84
CA VAL A 69 20.06 21.73 6.49
C VAL A 69 19.12 22.58 5.62
N ALA A 70 17.82 22.33 5.67
CA ALA A 70 16.84 23.13 4.94
C ALA A 70 16.75 24.60 5.41
N GLY A 71 17.07 24.86 6.69
CA GLY A 71 17.21 26.22 7.21
C GLY A 71 18.45 26.91 6.67
N LEU A 72 19.60 26.22 6.68
CA LEU A 72 20.86 26.75 6.15
C LEU A 72 20.76 27.08 4.65
N VAL A 73 20.17 26.20 3.83
CA VAL A 73 20.00 26.46 2.39
C VAL A 73 19.18 27.74 2.16
N ARG A 74 18.11 27.95 2.94
CA ARG A 74 17.26 29.15 2.83
C ARG A 74 17.97 30.44 3.26
N GLN A 75 19.00 30.36 4.09
CA GLN A 75 19.77 31.54 4.52
C GLN A 75 20.69 32.08 3.42
N TYR A 76 21.09 31.25 2.47
CA TYR A 76 21.99 31.61 1.37
C TYR A 76 21.30 31.66 -0.01
N GLN A 77 19.97 31.57 -0.04
CA GLN A 77 19.12 31.87 -1.20
C GLN A 77 18.52 33.26 -1.06
#